data_AF-A0A7C1LJA9-F1
#
_entry.id   AF-A0A7C1LJA9-F1
#
_cell.length_a   1.000
_cell.length_b   1.000
_cell.length_c   1.000
_cell.angle_alpha   90.00
_cell.angle_beta   90.00
_cell.angle_gamma   90.00
#
_symmetry.space_group_name_H-M   'P 1'
#
loop_
_entity.id
_entity.type
_entity.pdbx_description
1 polymer ?
#
loop_
_entity_poly.entity_id
_entity_poly.type
_entity_poly.pdbx_seq_one_letter_code
_entity_poly.pdbx_strand_id
1 'polypeptide(L)'
;MISRILQTILDVASHLKIKTAVIGGLALPAYNVARTTLDIDICIKIESQKQLDLFVKGLKENEINTKQKPKIDHDLFTVFGKRSEAEIWLKPCDAFQWDNQMIEKLHLFFGDVKVLAIEDYLLTKLARSDRSAVDIDDILKIIIANKDSLDWKYFQFRLNWQRLENDFKDIIKAFELDANNNVRSISSDILNKIKNPL
;
A
#
# COMPACT_ATOMS: atom_id res chain seq x y z
N MET A 1 -7.97 -8.00 16.67
CA MET A 1 -7.99 -9.44 16.32
C MET A 1 -7.80 -9.52 14.81
N ILE A 2 -6.74 -10.19 14.33
CA ILE A 2 -6.51 -10.36 12.89
C ILE A 2 -7.61 -11.25 12.30
N SER A 3 -8.06 -10.99 11.08
CA SER A 3 -9.06 -11.86 10.44
C SER A 3 -8.42 -13.22 10.14
N ARG A 4 -9.21 -14.30 10.26
CA ARG A 4 -8.71 -15.67 10.00
C ARG A 4 -8.19 -15.82 8.57
N ILE A 5 -8.86 -15.19 7.60
CA ILE A 5 -8.45 -15.24 6.19
C ILE A 5 -7.07 -14.60 5.99
N LEU A 6 -6.82 -13.43 6.62
CA LEU A 6 -5.52 -12.75 6.53
C LEU A 6 -4.42 -13.59 7.15
N GLN A 7 -4.65 -14.17 8.34
CA GLN A 7 -3.64 -15.02 8.99
C GLN A 7 -3.29 -16.22 8.10
N THR A 8 -4.28 -16.92 7.55
CA THR A 8 -4.02 -18.06 6.66
C THR A 8 -3.27 -17.64 5.39
N ILE A 9 -3.57 -16.48 4.81
CA ILE A 9 -2.82 -15.95 3.67
C ILE A 9 -1.35 -15.74 4.04
N LEU A 10 -1.08 -15.12 5.19
CA LEU A 10 0.28 -14.86 5.68
C LEU A 10 1.03 -16.16 5.97
N ASP A 11 0.37 -17.15 6.59
CA ASP A 11 0.95 -18.46 6.88
C ASP A 11 1.35 -19.19 5.60
N VAL A 12 0.45 -19.26 4.61
CA VAL A 12 0.73 -19.90 3.32
C VAL A 12 1.85 -19.18 2.57
N ALA A 13 1.84 -17.84 2.56
CA ALA A 13 2.91 -17.05 1.95
C ALA A 13 4.26 -17.30 2.64
N SER A 14 4.28 -17.32 3.96
CA SER A 14 5.48 -17.55 4.77
C SER A 14 6.12 -18.91 4.49
N HIS A 15 5.32 -19.99 4.45
CA HIS A 15 5.81 -21.33 4.10
C HIS A 15 6.44 -21.40 2.71
N LEU A 16 5.92 -20.61 1.76
CA LEU A 16 6.43 -20.51 0.40
C LEU A 16 7.50 -19.42 0.22
N LYS A 17 7.92 -18.77 1.31
CA LYS A 17 8.89 -17.66 1.34
C LYS A 17 8.49 -16.48 0.44
N ILE A 18 7.19 -16.28 0.26
CA ILE A 18 6.61 -15.17 -0.50
C ILE A 18 6.61 -13.93 0.39
N LYS A 19 7.10 -12.80 -0.14
CA LYS A 19 7.01 -11.51 0.56
C LYS A 19 5.59 -10.99 0.44
N THR A 20 5.08 -10.44 1.54
CA THR A 20 3.73 -9.88 1.61
C THR A 20 3.77 -8.48 2.20
N ALA A 21 2.81 -7.65 1.81
CA ALA A 21 2.46 -6.44 2.52
C ALA A 21 0.96 -6.22 2.44
N VAL A 22 0.34 -5.88 3.57
CA VAL A 22 -1.02 -5.35 3.60
C VAL A 22 -0.98 -3.94 3.00
N ILE A 23 -1.90 -3.68 2.09
CA ILE A 23 -2.09 -2.39 1.42
C ILE A 23 -3.54 -1.91 1.65
N GLY A 24 -4.00 -0.95 0.85
CA GLY A 24 -5.37 -0.46 0.93
C GLY A 24 -5.73 0.15 2.28
N GLY A 25 -7.01 0.12 2.62
CA GLY A 25 -7.52 0.79 3.83
C GLY A 25 -7.01 0.17 5.14
N LEU A 26 -6.68 -1.12 5.14
CA LEU A 26 -6.27 -1.86 6.33
C LEU A 26 -4.85 -1.50 6.78
N ALA A 27 -4.03 -0.95 5.90
CA ALA A 27 -2.67 -0.49 6.21
C ALA A 27 -2.63 0.90 6.87
N LEU A 28 -3.66 1.74 6.70
CA LEU A 28 -3.68 3.14 7.18
C LEU A 28 -3.33 3.31 8.68
N PRO A 29 -3.80 2.44 9.59
CA PRO A 29 -3.44 2.55 11.00
C PRO A 29 -1.93 2.39 11.27
N ALA A 30 -1.18 1.72 10.40
CA ALA A 30 0.29 1.64 10.50
C ALA A 30 0.96 3.00 10.29
N TYR A 31 0.26 3.94 9.66
CA TYR A 31 0.74 5.28 9.33
C TYR A 31 0.05 6.35 10.19
N ASN A 32 -0.40 6.00 11.40
CA ASN A 32 -1.05 6.92 12.34
C ASN A 32 -2.36 7.54 11.80
N VAL A 33 -3.01 6.90 10.84
CA VAL A 33 -4.32 7.33 10.31
C VAL A 33 -5.39 6.33 10.70
N ALA A 34 -6.37 6.79 11.50
CA ALA A 34 -7.49 5.96 11.88
C ALA A 34 -8.40 5.67 10.67
N ARG A 35 -8.65 4.38 10.42
CA ARG A 35 -9.56 3.92 9.36
C ARG A 35 -10.29 2.65 9.82
N THR A 36 -11.57 2.58 9.54
CA THR A 36 -12.33 1.34 9.61
C THR A 36 -12.55 0.83 8.19
N THR A 37 -12.11 -0.39 7.91
CA THR A 37 -12.44 -1.11 6.68
C THR A 37 -12.63 -2.60 6.98
N LEU A 38 -13.46 -3.27 6.19
CA LEU A 38 -13.55 -4.72 6.15
C LEU A 38 -12.75 -5.32 4.99
N ASP A 39 -12.34 -4.49 4.04
CA ASP A 39 -11.60 -4.88 2.86
C ASP A 39 -10.19 -5.30 3.25
N ILE A 40 -9.74 -6.42 2.69
CA ILE A 40 -8.43 -6.99 2.94
C ILE A 40 -7.69 -6.98 1.61
N ASP A 41 -6.79 -6.00 1.48
CA ASP A 41 -5.91 -5.88 0.33
C ASP A 41 -4.50 -6.30 0.75
N ILE A 42 -3.95 -7.31 0.07
CA ILE A 42 -2.61 -7.80 0.34
C ILE A 42 -1.87 -7.97 -0.97
N CYS A 43 -0.71 -7.30 -1.09
CA CYS A 43 0.18 -7.54 -2.20
C CYS A 43 1.20 -8.62 -1.85
N ILE A 44 1.49 -9.48 -2.82
CA ILE A 44 2.43 -10.59 -2.72
C ILE A 44 3.48 -10.48 -3.81
N LYS A 45 4.74 -10.81 -3.49
CA LYS A 45 5.82 -10.90 -4.48
C LYS A 45 5.91 -12.33 -5.01
N ILE A 46 5.43 -12.54 -6.23
CA ILE A 46 5.49 -13.82 -6.94
C ILE A 46 6.48 -13.72 -8.10
N GLU A 47 7.34 -14.73 -8.24
CA GLU A 47 8.40 -14.74 -9.26
C GLU A 47 8.09 -15.69 -10.44
N SER A 48 7.11 -16.58 -10.29
CA SER A 48 6.73 -17.51 -11.36
C SER A 48 5.28 -17.99 -11.23
N GLN A 49 4.68 -18.40 -12.35
CA GLN A 49 3.34 -19.02 -12.35
C GLN A 49 3.30 -20.25 -11.44
N LYS A 50 4.38 -21.04 -11.41
CA LYS A 50 4.48 -22.22 -10.53
C LYS A 50 4.36 -21.83 -9.05
N GLN A 51 4.99 -20.73 -8.63
CA GLN A 51 4.89 -20.24 -7.26
C GLN A 51 3.47 -19.73 -6.95
N LEU A 52 2.83 -19.04 -7.90
CA LEU A 52 1.43 -18.62 -7.80
C LEU A 52 0.49 -19.82 -7.63
N ASP A 53 0.66 -20.86 -8.45
CA ASP A 53 -0.16 -22.07 -8.40
C ASP A 53 -0.02 -22.80 -7.05
N LEU A 54 1.21 -22.86 -6.51
CA LEU A 54 1.46 -23.40 -5.17
C LEU A 54 0.80 -22.57 -4.07
N PHE A 55 0.86 -21.25 -4.17
CA PHE A 55 0.19 -20.34 -3.23
C PHE A 55 -1.33 -20.53 -3.24
N VAL A 56 -1.95 -20.52 -4.43
CA VAL A 56 -3.40 -20.75 -4.59
C VAL A 56 -3.81 -22.14 -4.09
N LYS A 57 -2.98 -23.17 -4.33
CA LYS A 57 -3.21 -24.51 -3.79
C LYS A 57 -3.16 -24.52 -2.26
N GLY A 58 -2.18 -23.87 -1.64
CA GLY A 58 -2.06 -23.78 -0.18
C GLY A 58 -3.24 -23.04 0.46
N LEU A 59 -3.77 -21.99 -0.19
CA LEU A 59 -5.01 -21.34 0.24
C LEU A 59 -6.20 -22.31 0.19
N LYS A 60 -6.33 -23.07 -0.91
CA LYS A 60 -7.41 -24.04 -1.09
C LYS A 60 -7.41 -25.15 -0.03
N GLU A 61 -6.23 -25.63 0.36
CA GLU A 61 -6.05 -26.61 1.44
C GLU A 61 -6.56 -26.08 2.80
N ASN A 62 -6.67 -24.76 2.95
CA ASN A 62 -7.19 -24.08 4.14
C ASN A 62 -8.60 -23.50 3.94
N GLU A 63 -9.39 -24.07 3.03
CA GLU A 63 -10.77 -23.66 2.72
C GLU A 63 -10.90 -22.23 2.15
N ILE A 64 -9.81 -21.61 1.66
CA ILE A 64 -9.82 -20.32 0.97
C ILE A 64 -9.77 -20.57 -0.54
N ASN A 65 -10.80 -20.15 -1.27
CA ASN A 65 -10.97 -20.48 -2.68
C ASN A 65 -11.02 -19.23 -3.56
N THR A 66 -10.63 -19.35 -4.83
CA THR A 66 -10.89 -18.32 -5.85
C THR A 66 -11.71 -18.92 -6.98
N LYS A 67 -12.58 -18.11 -7.60
CA LYS A 67 -13.31 -18.48 -8.82
C LYS A 67 -12.52 -18.13 -10.09
N GLN A 68 -11.47 -17.33 -9.95
CA GLN A 68 -10.61 -16.92 -11.04
C GLN A 68 -9.55 -18.00 -11.31
N LYS A 69 -8.88 -17.89 -12.46
CA LYS A 69 -7.65 -18.64 -12.75
C LYS A 69 -6.49 -17.64 -12.73
N PRO A 70 -5.85 -17.41 -11.56
CA PRO A 70 -4.81 -16.40 -11.44
C PRO A 70 -3.63 -16.70 -12.37
N LYS A 71 -3.17 -15.67 -13.07
CA LYS A 71 -1.96 -15.73 -13.88
C LYS A 71 -0.98 -14.67 -13.41
N ILE A 72 0.31 -14.91 -13.60
CA ILE A 72 1.37 -14.00 -13.14
C ILE A 72 1.31 -12.61 -13.81
N ASP A 73 0.68 -12.50 -14.98
CA ASP A 73 0.50 -11.25 -15.72
C ASP A 73 -0.76 -10.48 -15.31
N HIS A 74 -1.63 -11.05 -14.46
CA HIS A 74 -2.75 -10.33 -13.88
C HIS A 74 -2.25 -9.35 -12.79
N ASP A 75 -3.01 -8.28 -12.54
CA ASP A 75 -2.68 -7.35 -11.46
C ASP A 75 -3.12 -7.88 -10.09
N LEU A 76 -4.29 -8.52 -10.02
CA LEU A 76 -4.84 -9.09 -8.79
C LEU A 76 -5.81 -10.26 -9.07
N PHE A 77 -6.18 -10.95 -8.00
CA PHE A 77 -7.32 -11.87 -7.97
C PHE A 77 -7.95 -11.88 -6.57
N THR A 78 -9.22 -12.24 -6.50
CA THR A 78 -9.99 -12.29 -5.26
C THR A 78 -10.06 -13.71 -4.72
N VAL A 79 -9.91 -13.84 -3.41
CA VAL A 79 -10.07 -15.09 -2.67
C VAL A 79 -11.17 -14.97 -1.63
N PHE A 80 -11.85 -16.09 -1.37
CA PHE A 80 -13.04 -16.16 -0.54
C PHE A 80 -12.83 -17.19 0.56
N GLY A 81 -12.97 -16.75 1.81
CA GLY A 81 -13.15 -17.60 2.97
C GLY A 81 -14.64 -17.80 3.29
N LYS A 82 -14.96 -18.34 4.48
CA LYS A 82 -16.35 -18.65 4.86
C LYS A 82 -17.28 -17.43 4.95
N ARG A 83 -16.75 -16.26 5.37
CA ARG A 83 -17.53 -15.02 5.61
C ARG A 83 -16.74 -13.75 5.29
N SER A 84 -15.68 -13.88 4.51
CA SER A 84 -14.75 -12.79 4.23
C SER A 84 -14.10 -13.03 2.88
N GLU A 85 -13.68 -11.95 2.24
CA GLU A 85 -12.90 -11.97 1.01
C GLU A 85 -11.62 -11.16 1.20
N ALA A 86 -10.67 -11.39 0.30
CA ALA A 86 -9.46 -10.60 0.21
C ALA A 86 -9.05 -10.45 -1.25
N GLU A 87 -8.53 -9.28 -1.59
CA GLU A 87 -7.85 -9.05 -2.85
C GLU A 87 -6.37 -9.39 -2.69
N ILE A 88 -5.90 -10.33 -3.50
CA ILE A 88 -4.49 -10.67 -3.59
C ILE A 88 -3.91 -9.95 -4.80
N TRP A 89 -3.13 -8.92 -4.53
CA TRP A 89 -2.44 -8.15 -5.54
C TRP A 89 -1.08 -8.78 -5.86
N LEU A 90 -0.76 -8.95 -7.15
CA LEU A 90 0.55 -9.46 -7.60
C LEU A 90 1.61 -8.35 -7.70
N LYS A 91 1.16 -7.11 -7.55
CA LYS A 91 1.94 -5.86 -7.56
C LYS A 91 1.45 -4.97 -6.44
N PRO A 92 2.25 -4.03 -5.93
CA PRO A 92 1.79 -3.11 -4.88
C PRO A 92 0.59 -2.24 -5.32
N CYS A 93 0.55 -1.87 -6.60
CA CYS A 93 -0.60 -1.26 -7.26
C CYS A 93 -0.50 -1.49 -8.79
N ASP A 94 -1.42 -0.89 -9.55
CA ASP A 94 -1.46 -0.93 -11.02
C ASP A 94 -0.28 -0.20 -11.69
N ALA A 95 0.28 0.80 -11.04
CA ALA A 95 1.29 1.68 -11.65
C ALA A 95 2.73 1.13 -11.61
N PHE A 96 3.09 0.29 -10.64
CA PHE A 96 4.48 -0.14 -10.48
C PHE A 96 4.65 -1.56 -9.91
N GLN A 97 5.83 -2.12 -10.18
CA GLN A 97 6.23 -3.46 -9.70
C GLN A 97 6.95 -3.39 -8.36
N TRP A 98 7.08 -4.55 -7.72
CA TRP A 98 8.04 -4.74 -6.63
C TRP A 98 9.47 -4.46 -7.07
N ASP A 99 10.22 -3.75 -6.25
CA ASP A 99 11.67 -3.60 -6.37
C ASP A 99 12.38 -3.89 -5.04
N ASN A 100 13.70 -4.01 -5.09
CA ASN A 100 14.50 -4.41 -3.93
C ASN A 100 14.44 -3.40 -2.78
N GLN A 101 14.43 -2.08 -3.06
CA GLN A 101 14.36 -1.08 -2.00
C GLN A 101 13.03 -1.15 -1.25
N MET A 102 11.94 -1.39 -1.98
CA MET A 102 10.61 -1.58 -1.38
C MET A 102 10.57 -2.83 -0.49
N ILE A 103 11.16 -3.93 -0.93
CA ILE A 103 11.23 -5.18 -0.16
C ILE A 103 12.04 -4.99 1.12
N GLU A 104 13.16 -4.27 1.05
CA GLU A 104 14.04 -3.97 2.18
C GLU A 104 13.39 -3.04 3.19
N LYS A 105 12.53 -2.11 2.73
CA LYS A 105 11.83 -1.14 3.58
C LYS A 105 10.46 -1.62 4.07
N LEU A 106 10.05 -2.86 3.78
CA LEU A 106 8.89 -3.48 4.42
C LEU A 106 9.08 -3.50 5.93
N HIS A 107 8.11 -2.98 6.67
CA HIS A 107 8.17 -2.95 8.13
C HIS A 107 7.00 -3.69 8.75
N LEU A 108 7.24 -4.18 9.97
CA LEU A 108 6.26 -4.90 10.75
C LEU A 108 5.26 -3.90 11.36
N PHE A 109 3.98 -4.15 11.18
CA PHE A 109 2.91 -3.35 11.77
C PHE A 109 2.40 -3.98 13.07
N PHE A 110 1.89 -5.21 13.01
CA PHE A 110 1.52 -5.99 14.21
C PHE A 110 1.61 -7.49 13.93
N GLY A 111 1.95 -8.28 14.95
CA GLY A 111 2.11 -9.73 14.80
C GLY A 111 3.18 -10.07 13.76
N ASP A 112 2.78 -10.71 12.66
CA ASP A 112 3.56 -11.02 11.47
C ASP A 112 3.13 -10.18 10.23
N VAL A 113 2.18 -9.26 10.42
CA VAL A 113 1.66 -8.39 9.37
C VAL A 113 2.70 -7.33 9.02
N LYS A 114 3.11 -7.31 7.75
CA LYS A 114 3.94 -6.26 7.19
C LYS A 114 3.13 -5.30 6.34
N VAL A 115 3.60 -4.08 6.25
CA VAL A 115 3.05 -3.04 5.36
C VAL A 115 4.19 -2.41 4.56
N LEU A 116 3.84 -1.67 3.51
CA LEU A 116 4.80 -0.86 2.76
C LEU A 116 5.39 0.25 3.64
N ALA A 117 6.56 0.77 3.26
CA ALA A 117 7.01 2.03 3.82
C ALA A 117 6.01 3.16 3.50
N ILE A 118 5.97 4.21 4.33
CA ILE A 118 5.02 5.31 4.18
C ILE A 118 5.10 5.91 2.78
N GLU A 119 6.32 6.09 2.28
CA GLU A 119 6.63 6.68 0.97
C GLU A 119 6.10 5.80 -0.18
N ASP A 120 6.30 4.49 -0.08
CA ASP A 120 5.84 3.53 -1.07
C ASP A 120 4.32 3.37 -1.04
N TYR A 121 3.71 3.42 0.15
CA TYR A 121 2.25 3.41 0.28
C TYR A 121 1.61 4.67 -0.33
N LEU A 122 2.19 5.85 -0.08
CA LEU A 122 1.73 7.10 -0.70
C LEU A 122 1.74 7.02 -2.22
N LEU A 123 2.76 6.38 -2.82
CA LEU A 123 2.78 6.16 -4.26
C LEU A 123 1.60 5.32 -4.74
N THR A 124 1.18 4.29 -4.00
CA THR A 124 0.04 3.45 -4.42
C THR A 124 -1.25 4.25 -4.60
N LYS A 125 -1.44 5.30 -3.77
CA LYS A 125 -2.57 6.22 -3.90
C LYS A 125 -2.32 7.27 -4.98
N LEU A 126 -1.14 7.89 -5.01
CA LEU A 126 -0.80 8.95 -5.97
C LEU A 126 -0.85 8.48 -7.42
N ALA A 127 -0.47 7.23 -7.68
CA ALA A 127 -0.37 6.71 -9.04
C ALA A 127 -1.72 6.34 -9.67
N ARG A 128 -2.79 6.30 -8.87
CA ARG A 128 -4.13 6.00 -9.36
C ARG A 128 -4.65 7.13 -10.25
N SER A 129 -5.01 6.77 -11.48
CA SER A 129 -5.67 7.68 -12.41
C SER A 129 -7.12 7.99 -12.02
N ASP A 130 -7.75 7.08 -11.28
CA ASP A 130 -9.13 7.14 -10.81
C ASP A 130 -9.26 7.60 -9.34
N ARG A 131 -8.25 8.31 -8.80
CA ARG A 131 -8.21 8.79 -7.41
C ARG A 131 -9.53 9.43 -6.99
N SER A 132 -10.09 8.94 -5.90
CA SER A 132 -11.26 9.53 -5.28
C SER A 132 -10.89 10.66 -4.31
N ALA A 133 -11.88 11.44 -3.87
CA ALA A 133 -11.68 12.41 -2.79
C ALA A 133 -11.18 11.75 -1.49
N VAL A 134 -11.54 10.49 -1.25
CA VAL A 134 -11.08 9.71 -0.10
C VAL A 134 -9.58 9.40 -0.23
N ASP A 135 -9.10 9.10 -1.43
CA ASP A 135 -7.67 8.85 -1.65
C ASP A 135 -6.82 10.10 -1.41
N ILE A 136 -7.32 11.26 -1.83
CA ILE A 136 -6.67 12.56 -1.58
C ILE A 136 -6.64 12.87 -0.08
N ASP A 137 -7.76 12.67 0.63
CA ASP A 137 -7.85 12.86 2.08
C ASP A 137 -6.90 11.92 2.84
N ASP A 138 -6.82 10.65 2.45
CA ASP A 138 -5.88 9.69 3.04
C ASP A 138 -4.42 10.12 2.79
N ILE A 139 -4.06 10.54 1.57
CA ILE A 139 -2.71 11.05 1.24
C ILE A 139 -2.34 12.20 2.18
N LEU A 140 -3.24 13.19 2.32
CA LEU A 140 -3.00 14.36 3.16
C LEU A 140 -2.85 13.97 4.63
N LYS A 141 -3.75 13.13 5.16
CA LYS A 141 -3.70 12.67 6.55
C LYS A 141 -2.39 11.93 6.85
N ILE A 142 -1.96 11.03 5.96
CA ILE A 142 -0.69 10.29 6.14
C ILE A 142 0.48 11.26 6.18
N ILE A 143 0.56 12.20 5.22
CA ILE A 143 1.68 13.14 5.17
C ILE A 143 1.70 14.01 6.43
N ILE A 144 0.55 14.55 6.85
CA ILE A 144 0.46 15.40 8.04
C ILE A 144 0.88 14.62 9.29
N ALA A 145 0.36 13.41 9.47
CA ALA A 145 0.63 12.58 10.64
C ALA A 145 2.10 12.12 10.72
N ASN A 146 2.80 12.05 9.59
CA ASN A 146 4.15 11.48 9.50
C ASN A 146 5.18 12.46 8.94
N LYS A 147 4.89 13.76 8.86
CA LYS A 147 5.75 14.75 8.17
C LYS A 147 7.19 14.81 8.69
N ASP A 148 7.41 14.41 9.95
CA ASP A 148 8.70 14.46 10.62
C ASP A 148 9.41 13.09 10.63
N SER A 149 8.70 12.00 10.32
CA SER A 149 9.26 10.65 10.22
C SER A 149 9.41 10.15 8.78
N LEU A 150 8.80 10.84 7.81
CA LEU A 150 8.88 10.51 6.40
C LEU A 150 10.30 10.74 5.87
N ASP A 151 10.85 9.75 5.17
CA ASP A 151 12.13 9.80 4.47
C ASP A 151 11.95 10.61 3.19
N TRP A 152 12.04 11.94 3.31
CA TRP A 152 11.77 12.88 2.21
C TRP A 152 12.67 12.66 1.00
N LYS A 153 13.92 12.21 1.22
CA LYS A 153 14.85 11.92 0.15
C LYS A 153 14.42 10.67 -0.63
N TYR A 154 14.06 9.61 0.07
CA TYR A 154 13.52 8.40 -0.55
C TYR A 154 12.17 8.67 -1.24
N PHE A 155 11.29 9.44 -0.61
CA PHE A 155 10.02 9.80 -1.21
C PHE A 155 10.17 10.63 -2.48
N GLN A 156 11.09 11.61 -2.49
CA GLN A 156 11.37 12.37 -3.69
C GLN A 156 11.85 11.46 -4.82
N PHE A 157 12.81 10.56 -4.54
CA PHE A 157 13.28 9.55 -5.49
C PHE A 157 12.11 8.71 -6.05
N ARG A 158 11.19 8.29 -5.19
CA ARG A 158 9.98 7.54 -5.55
C ARG A 158 9.03 8.34 -6.44
N LEU A 159 8.83 9.63 -6.15
CA LEU A 159 8.00 10.51 -6.96
C LEU A 159 8.56 10.70 -8.38
N ASN A 160 9.84 10.98 -8.57
CA ASN A 160 10.37 11.11 -9.94
C ASN A 160 10.54 9.77 -10.65
N TRP A 161 10.75 8.65 -9.94
CA TRP A 161 10.70 7.31 -10.56
C TRP A 161 9.38 7.06 -11.27
N GLN A 162 8.24 7.42 -10.66
CA GLN A 162 6.90 7.27 -11.24
C GLN A 162 6.38 8.53 -11.96
N ARG A 163 7.18 9.59 -12.04
CA ARG A 163 6.80 10.91 -12.61
C ARG A 163 5.57 11.54 -11.95
N LEU A 164 5.36 11.28 -10.66
CA LEU A 164 4.22 11.75 -9.86
C LEU A 164 4.50 13.04 -9.09
N GLU A 165 5.61 13.73 -9.38
CA GLU A 165 5.94 14.97 -8.68
C GLU A 165 4.88 16.07 -8.84
N ASN A 166 4.33 16.20 -10.04
CA ASN A 166 3.35 17.25 -10.32
C ASN A 166 2.01 16.91 -9.64
N ASP A 167 1.55 15.66 -9.76
CA ASP A 167 0.39 15.14 -9.04
C ASP A 167 0.48 15.40 -7.54
N PHE A 168 1.64 15.11 -6.95
CA PHE A 168 1.89 15.38 -5.55
C PHE A 168 1.80 16.87 -5.23
N LYS A 169 2.51 17.72 -5.99
CA LYS A 169 2.53 19.18 -5.78
C LYS A 169 1.12 19.77 -5.91
N ASP A 170 0.32 19.28 -6.84
CA ASP A 170 -1.04 19.78 -7.08
C ASP A 170 -1.99 19.39 -5.93
N ILE A 171 -1.86 18.17 -5.37
CA ILE A 171 -2.58 17.78 -4.16
C ILE A 171 -2.23 18.69 -2.98
N ILE A 172 -0.94 18.94 -2.73
CA ILE A 172 -0.52 19.78 -1.60
C ILE A 172 -0.94 21.25 -1.79
N LYS A 173 -0.90 21.77 -3.01
CA LYS A 173 -1.40 23.13 -3.31
C LYS A 173 -2.90 23.25 -3.16
N ALA A 174 -3.67 22.23 -3.58
CA ALA A 174 -5.12 22.22 -3.37
C ALA A 174 -5.47 22.30 -1.88
N PHE A 175 -4.62 21.73 -1.02
CA PHE A 175 -4.75 21.84 0.44
C PHE A 175 -4.46 23.26 0.96
N GLU A 176 -3.55 24.04 0.35
CA GLU A 176 -3.29 25.45 0.73
C GLU A 176 -4.49 26.39 0.53
N LEU A 177 -5.38 26.04 -0.40
CA LEU A 177 -6.56 26.83 -0.71
C LEU A 177 -7.67 26.67 0.33
N ASP A 178 -7.57 25.69 1.23
CA ASP A 178 -8.47 25.56 2.36
C ASP A 178 -8.21 26.72 3.35
N ALA A 179 -9.28 27.39 3.81
CA ALA A 179 -9.23 28.76 4.37
C ALA A 179 -8.59 28.87 5.78
N ASN A 180 -7.87 27.84 6.22
CA ASN A 180 -7.27 27.75 7.54
C ASN A 180 -5.77 28.09 7.51
N ASN A 181 -5.34 29.13 8.23
CA ASN A 181 -3.94 29.58 8.25
C ASN A 181 -2.96 28.49 8.72
N ASN A 182 -3.37 27.60 9.61
CA ASN A 182 -2.52 26.47 10.04
C ASN A 182 -2.26 25.49 8.88
N VAL A 183 -3.27 25.25 8.04
CA VAL A 183 -3.17 24.35 6.89
C VAL A 183 -2.15 24.88 5.87
N ARG A 184 -2.18 26.17 5.57
CA ARG A 184 -1.20 26.81 4.67
C ARG A 184 0.25 26.64 5.16
N SER A 185 0.48 26.82 6.45
CA SER A 185 1.82 26.67 7.03
C SER A 185 2.36 25.24 6.89
N ILE A 186 1.49 24.23 7.06
CA ILE A 186 1.83 22.81 6.94
C ILE A 186 2.16 22.47 5.48
N SER A 187 1.35 22.91 4.53
CA SER A 187 1.60 22.68 3.10
C SER A 187 2.92 23.30 2.63
N SER A 188 3.19 24.55 3.03
CA SER A 188 4.44 25.22 2.68
C SER A 188 5.67 24.52 3.27
N ASP A 189 5.58 24.00 4.51
CA ASP A 189 6.62 23.16 5.13
C ASP A 189 6.85 21.88 4.31
N ILE A 190 5.78 21.13 4.00
CA ILE A 190 5.85 19.90 3.18
C ILE A 190 6.51 20.16 1.82
N LEU A 191 6.09 21.21 1.12
CA LEU A 191 6.66 21.58 -0.18
C LEU A 191 8.15 21.96 -0.07
N ASN A 192 8.56 22.59 1.03
CA ASN A 192 9.95 22.91 1.27
C ASN A 192 10.80 21.66 1.53
N LYS A 193 10.29 20.69 2.32
CA LYS A 193 10.99 19.43 2.59
C LYS A 193 11.24 18.61 1.32
N ILE A 194 10.35 18.66 0.34
CA ILE A 194 10.59 18.03 -0.97
C ILE A 194 11.61 18.80 -1.81
N LYS A 195 11.57 20.14 -1.80
CA LYS A 195 12.55 20.94 -2.57
C LYS A 195 13.96 20.81 -2.01
N ASN A 196 14.07 20.66 -0.70
CA ASN A 196 15.33 20.60 0.04
C ASN A 196 15.34 19.39 0.98
N PRO A 197 15.46 18.15 0.45
CA PRO A 197 15.58 16.97 1.29
C PRO A 197 16.93 17.00 2.00
N LEU A 198 16.91 16.92 3.33
CA LEU A 198 18.11 16.77 4.17
C LEU A 198 18.76 15.39 3.97
#